data_AF-A0A0C3FKJ4-F1
#
_entry.id   AF-A0A0C3FKJ4-F1
#
_cell.length_a   1.000
_cell.length_b   1.000
_cell.length_c   1.000
_cell.angle_alpha   90.00
_cell.angle_beta   90.00
_cell.angle_gamma   90.00
#
_symmetry.space_group_name_H-M   'P 1'
#
loop_
_entity.id
_entity.type
_entity.pdbx_description
1 polymer ?
#
loop_
_entity_poly.entity_id
_entity_poly.type
_entity_poly.pdbx_seq_one_letter_code
_entity_poly.pdbx_strand_id
1 'polypeptide(L)'
;MQGEDVSRKWVEEESNSIGGKWREKIPKGWNMFSDHYKIARDMSQRQYAYLLSLPIVLHVPSAHTYIVHAGLLPHDPTRDPTHPRQPLSHVPSLSLNITGNEKDIQRLRVLQEQALLHDIPQNKDPWVKMNIRSVKKNNRVTKHSKIGTPWSEIWGAAMETCVGFGLEAWGDEYDLMGKKGKKSLPCRPSTVVYGHAASRGLDIKRWSIGTDTGCVYGRRLSALVLGSSSNLPSSLREADNFDDDISLQSLPYGDDGRGRIVSVKCH
;
A
#
# COMPACT_ATOMS: atom_id res chain seq x y z
N MET A 1 29.48 19.23 -17.16
CA MET A 1 29.34 20.07 -18.38
C MET A 1 29.73 19.33 -19.67
N GLN A 2 30.78 18.49 -19.70
CA GLN A 2 31.15 17.76 -20.94
C GLN A 2 30.18 16.63 -21.33
N GLY A 3 29.55 15.93 -20.38
CA GLY A 3 28.64 14.82 -20.67
C GLY A 3 27.26 15.21 -21.27
N GLU A 4 26.76 16.41 -20.98
CA GLU A 4 25.48 16.88 -21.54
C GLU A 4 25.60 17.25 -23.03
N ASP A 5 26.74 17.81 -23.44
CA ASP A 5 26.99 18.19 -24.85
C ASP A 5 27.15 16.95 -25.74
N VAL A 6 27.87 15.93 -25.25
CA VAL A 6 27.99 14.62 -25.92
C VAL A 6 26.62 13.92 -26.01
N SER A 7 25.84 13.99 -24.94
CA SER A 7 24.48 13.42 -24.94
C SER A 7 23.57 14.08 -25.97
N ARG A 8 23.65 15.40 -26.17
CA ARG A 8 22.78 16.10 -27.12
C ARG A 8 23.17 15.79 -28.56
N LYS A 9 24.47 15.83 -28.89
CA LYS A 9 24.97 15.53 -30.24
C LYS A 9 24.65 14.10 -30.67
N TRP A 10 24.90 13.11 -29.82
CA TRP A 10 24.59 11.72 -30.14
C TRP A 10 23.08 11.50 -30.31
N VAL A 11 22.25 12.16 -29.49
CA VAL A 11 20.79 12.08 -29.63
C VAL A 11 20.30 12.67 -30.94
N GLU A 12 20.88 13.77 -31.41
CA GLU A 12 20.58 14.38 -32.70
C GLU A 12 20.97 13.46 -33.86
N GLU A 13 22.17 12.87 -33.82
CA GLU A 13 22.66 11.93 -34.83
C GLU A 13 21.83 10.62 -34.88
N GLU A 14 21.57 9.99 -33.73
CA GLU A 14 20.79 8.75 -33.65
C GLU A 14 19.34 8.96 -34.07
N SER A 15 18.79 10.16 -33.85
CA SER A 15 17.42 10.50 -34.26
C SER A 15 17.24 10.66 -35.76
N ASN A 16 18.31 11.00 -36.45
CA ASN A 16 18.32 11.07 -37.89
C ASN A 16 18.48 9.67 -38.51
N SER A 17 19.10 8.74 -37.77
CA SER A 17 19.36 7.35 -38.19
C SER A 17 18.21 6.38 -37.86
N ILE A 18 17.75 6.39 -36.61
CA ILE A 18 16.61 5.62 -36.14
C ILE A 18 15.41 6.57 -36.29
N GLY A 19 14.48 6.29 -37.20
CA GLY A 19 13.41 7.25 -37.54
C GLY A 19 12.60 7.72 -36.31
N GLY A 20 12.19 8.99 -36.29
CA GLY A 20 11.67 9.73 -35.12
C GLY A 20 10.64 9.06 -34.19
N LYS A 21 10.01 7.96 -34.61
CA LYS A 21 9.14 7.10 -33.79
C LYS A 21 9.82 6.48 -32.56
N TRP A 22 11.14 6.30 -32.53
CA TRP A 22 11.81 5.79 -31.31
C TRP A 22 11.88 6.85 -30.21
N ARG A 23 12.07 8.13 -30.56
CA ARG A 23 12.13 9.24 -29.59
C ARG A 23 10.82 9.37 -28.81
N GLU A 24 9.69 9.09 -29.45
CA GLU A 24 8.37 9.09 -28.82
C GLU A 24 8.23 8.03 -27.71
N LYS A 25 9.04 6.97 -27.73
CA LYS A 25 9.02 5.91 -26.70
C LYS A 25 9.87 6.24 -25.47
N ILE A 26 10.67 7.30 -25.50
CA ILE A 26 11.53 7.67 -24.36
C ILE A 26 10.71 8.50 -23.37
N PRO A 27 10.66 8.10 -22.08
CA PRO A 27 9.94 8.86 -21.06
C PRO A 27 10.50 10.29 -20.92
N LYS A 28 9.60 11.25 -20.70
CA LYS A 28 9.99 12.66 -20.46
C LYS A 28 10.94 12.75 -19.27
N GLY A 29 12.05 13.49 -19.45
CA GLY A 29 13.07 13.68 -18.42
C GLY A 29 14.15 12.59 -18.35
N TRP A 30 14.16 11.63 -19.28
CA TRP A 30 15.28 10.70 -19.42
C TRP A 30 16.46 11.38 -20.11
N ASN A 31 17.62 11.32 -19.46
CA ASN A 31 18.88 11.83 -19.99
C ASN A 31 19.66 10.67 -20.60
N MET A 32 20.09 10.82 -21.85
CA MET A 32 20.90 9.80 -22.52
C MET A 32 22.29 9.72 -21.89
N PHE A 33 22.88 8.52 -21.88
CA PHE A 33 24.13 8.20 -21.18
C PHE A 33 24.15 8.42 -19.66
N SER A 34 23.01 8.79 -19.06
CA SER A 34 22.85 8.75 -17.61
C SER A 34 22.92 7.31 -17.09
N ASP A 35 22.99 7.16 -15.76
CA ASP A 35 23.01 5.84 -15.15
C ASP A 35 21.74 5.03 -15.46
N HIS A 36 20.56 5.68 -15.53
CA HIS A 36 19.33 5.03 -15.98
C HIS A 36 19.43 4.50 -17.41
N TYR A 37 20.08 5.26 -18.31
CA TYR A 37 20.32 4.80 -19.68
C TYR A 37 21.25 3.59 -19.71
N LYS A 38 22.37 3.62 -18.98
CA LYS A 38 23.32 2.51 -18.91
C LYS A 38 22.67 1.25 -18.34
N ILE A 39 21.95 1.37 -17.23
CA ILE A 39 21.17 0.27 -16.62
C ILE A 39 20.17 -0.31 -17.63
N ALA A 40 19.43 0.55 -18.34
CA ALA A 40 18.47 0.08 -19.34
C ALA A 40 19.15 -0.64 -20.51
N ARG A 41 20.34 -0.18 -20.93
CA ARG A 41 21.12 -0.80 -22.02
C ARG A 41 21.70 -2.15 -21.64
N ASP A 42 22.14 -2.29 -20.39
CA ASP A 42 22.75 -3.50 -19.83
C ASP A 42 21.70 -4.52 -19.35
N MET A 43 20.42 -4.12 -19.25
CA MET A 43 19.33 -4.97 -18.82
C MET A 43 19.06 -6.08 -19.84
N SER A 44 19.22 -7.33 -19.39
CA SER A 44 18.84 -8.50 -20.19
C SER A 44 17.33 -8.59 -20.37
N GLN A 45 16.89 -9.26 -21.44
CA GLN A 45 15.46 -9.53 -21.67
C GLN A 45 14.79 -10.26 -20.50
N ARG A 46 15.53 -11.15 -19.81
CA ARG A 46 15.03 -11.88 -18.63
C ARG A 46 14.79 -10.95 -17.44
N GLN A 47 15.71 -10.03 -17.16
CA GLN A 47 15.55 -9.04 -16.10
C GLN A 47 14.39 -8.08 -16.41
N TYR A 48 14.29 -7.62 -17.67
CA TYR A 48 13.17 -6.81 -18.11
C TYR A 48 11.82 -7.51 -17.90
N ALA A 49 11.70 -8.76 -18.38
CA ALA A 49 10.48 -9.54 -18.23
C ALA A 49 10.14 -9.80 -16.76
N TYR A 50 11.14 -10.08 -15.92
CA TYR A 50 10.97 -10.22 -14.48
C TYR A 50 10.41 -8.94 -13.87
N LEU A 51 11.02 -7.78 -14.11
CA LEU A 51 10.54 -6.49 -13.58
C LEU A 51 9.13 -6.16 -14.05
N LEU A 52 8.80 -6.45 -15.31
CA LEU A 52 7.47 -6.24 -15.87
C LEU A 52 6.41 -7.14 -15.22
N SER A 53 6.81 -8.34 -14.76
CA SER A 53 5.90 -9.28 -14.09
C SER A 53 5.59 -8.92 -12.64
N LEU A 54 6.37 -8.02 -12.03
CA LEU A 54 6.20 -7.67 -10.62
C LEU A 54 4.94 -6.81 -10.41
N PRO A 55 4.03 -7.21 -9.51
CA PRO A 55 2.85 -6.42 -9.21
C PRO A 55 3.23 -5.17 -8.39
N ILE A 56 2.64 -4.03 -8.73
CA ILE A 56 2.82 -2.77 -7.97
C ILE A 56 2.07 -2.81 -6.63
N VAL A 57 0.99 -3.60 -6.57
CA VAL A 57 0.21 -3.86 -5.36
C VAL A 57 -0.27 -5.30 -5.38
N LEU A 58 -0.20 -5.97 -4.24
CA LEU A 58 -0.86 -7.26 -4.01
C LEU A 58 -2.10 -7.01 -3.14
N HIS A 59 -3.23 -7.60 -3.52
CA HIS A 59 -4.45 -7.62 -2.71
C HIS A 59 -4.67 -9.05 -2.24
N VAL A 60 -4.86 -9.22 -0.93
CA VAL A 60 -5.10 -10.51 -0.27
C VAL A 60 -6.50 -10.49 0.34
N PRO A 61 -7.55 -10.88 -0.41
CA PRO A 61 -8.94 -10.81 0.03
C PRO A 61 -9.23 -11.56 1.33
N SER A 62 -8.64 -12.74 1.51
CA SER A 62 -8.85 -13.56 2.72
C SER A 62 -8.30 -12.93 4.00
N ALA A 63 -7.40 -11.96 3.86
CA ALA A 63 -6.82 -11.23 4.98
C ALA A 63 -7.24 -9.74 4.98
N HIS A 64 -8.08 -9.31 4.04
CA HIS A 64 -8.51 -7.91 3.89
C HIS A 64 -7.33 -6.93 3.88
N THR A 65 -6.32 -7.27 3.08
CA THR A 65 -4.99 -6.67 3.13
C THR A 65 -4.48 -6.25 1.77
N TYR A 66 -3.81 -5.10 1.71
CA TYR A 66 -2.97 -4.69 0.59
C TYR A 66 -1.50 -4.72 0.98
N ILE A 67 -0.66 -5.21 0.07
CA ILE A 67 0.79 -5.11 0.18
C ILE A 67 1.25 -4.18 -0.94
N VAL A 68 1.86 -3.06 -0.56
CA VAL A 68 2.27 -2.00 -1.49
C VAL A 68 3.64 -1.47 -1.06
N HIS A 69 4.47 -1.01 -2.00
CA HIS A 69 5.79 -0.50 -1.62
C HIS A 69 5.72 0.68 -0.65
N ALA A 70 5.04 1.78 -1.02
CA ALA A 70 4.99 3.00 -0.21
C ALA A 70 3.67 3.21 0.54
N GLY A 71 2.53 3.21 -0.16
CA GLY A 71 1.25 3.48 0.47
C GLY A 71 0.06 3.56 -0.48
N LEU A 72 -1.13 3.67 0.11
CA LEU A 72 -2.42 3.80 -0.55
C LEU A 72 -3.27 4.84 0.17
N LEU A 73 -4.23 5.44 -0.55
CA LEU A 73 -5.21 6.33 0.06
C LEU A 73 -6.55 5.62 0.29
N PRO A 74 -7.25 5.89 1.41
CA PRO A 74 -8.56 5.29 1.69
C PRO A 74 -9.72 6.03 0.99
N HIS A 75 -9.46 7.22 0.45
CA HIS A 75 -10.43 8.06 -0.27
C HIS A 75 -9.70 9.04 -1.19
N ASP A 76 -10.41 9.59 -2.18
CA ASP A 76 -9.92 10.70 -3.00
C ASP A 76 -9.80 11.96 -2.12
N PRO A 77 -8.60 12.52 -1.92
CA PRO A 77 -8.39 13.68 -1.04
C PRO A 77 -9.05 14.95 -1.57
N THR A 78 -9.51 14.99 -2.82
CA THR A 78 -10.20 16.15 -3.40
C THR A 78 -11.69 16.22 -3.04
N ARG A 79 -12.22 15.22 -2.33
CA ARG A 79 -13.63 15.09 -1.95
C ARG A 79 -13.77 14.87 -0.45
N ASP A 80 -14.93 15.24 0.11
CA ASP A 80 -15.26 14.86 1.49
C ASP A 80 -15.27 13.32 1.63
N PRO A 81 -14.79 12.75 2.75
CA PRO A 81 -14.85 11.31 2.99
C PRO A 81 -16.25 10.69 2.91
N THR A 82 -17.32 11.46 3.17
CA THR A 82 -18.72 11.00 3.03
C THR A 82 -19.33 11.27 1.66
N HIS A 83 -18.57 11.79 0.70
CA HIS A 83 -19.09 12.07 -0.65
C HIS A 83 -19.51 10.75 -1.33
N PRO A 84 -20.69 10.65 -1.97
CA PRO A 84 -21.23 9.40 -2.58
C PRO A 84 -20.39 8.72 -3.68
N ARG A 85 -19.24 9.29 -4.04
CA ARG A 85 -18.29 8.73 -5.02
C ARG A 85 -17.04 8.15 -4.34
N GLN A 86 -16.98 8.23 -3.01
CA GLN A 86 -15.91 7.62 -2.25
C GLN A 86 -16.24 6.13 -2.07
N PRO A 87 -15.27 5.23 -2.27
CA PRO A 87 -15.51 3.79 -2.20
C PRO A 87 -15.94 3.32 -0.80
N LEU A 88 -15.63 4.09 0.25
CA LEU A 88 -15.99 3.76 1.63
C LEU A 88 -17.29 4.44 2.11
N SER A 89 -17.87 5.36 1.33
CA SER A 89 -19.05 6.12 1.79
C SER A 89 -20.37 5.43 1.51
N HIS A 90 -20.37 4.29 0.81
CA HIS A 90 -21.56 3.56 0.43
C HIS A 90 -21.28 2.06 0.37
N VAL A 91 -22.31 1.25 0.56
CA VAL A 91 -22.22 -0.19 0.33
C VAL A 91 -22.04 -0.43 -1.18
N PRO A 92 -21.13 -1.30 -1.62
CA PRO A 92 -21.03 -1.69 -3.03
C PRO A 92 -22.34 -2.30 -3.54
N SER A 93 -22.74 -1.97 -4.76
CA SER A 93 -23.94 -2.57 -5.35
C SER A 93 -23.62 -3.96 -5.91
N LEU A 94 -24.44 -4.95 -5.54
CA LEU A 94 -24.51 -6.25 -6.23
C LEU A 94 -25.82 -6.28 -7.02
N SER A 95 -25.79 -6.80 -8.25
CA SER A 95 -27.00 -7.06 -9.05
C SER A 95 -27.79 -8.30 -8.56
N LEU A 96 -27.56 -8.74 -7.32
CA LEU A 96 -28.11 -9.97 -6.75
C LEU A 96 -28.93 -9.65 -5.49
N ASN A 97 -29.89 -10.51 -5.15
CA ASN A 97 -30.60 -10.43 -3.87
C ASN A 97 -29.62 -10.69 -2.73
N ILE A 98 -29.23 -9.64 -2.01
CA ILE A 98 -28.36 -9.73 -0.84
C ILE A 98 -29.20 -10.15 0.36
N THR A 99 -28.82 -11.25 0.99
CA THR A 99 -29.52 -11.82 2.17
C THR A 99 -28.84 -11.48 3.49
N GLY A 100 -27.67 -10.82 3.45
CA GLY A 100 -26.90 -10.47 4.65
C GLY A 100 -26.13 -11.65 5.25
N ASN A 101 -26.02 -12.77 4.53
CA ASN A 101 -25.20 -13.90 4.97
C ASN A 101 -23.69 -13.57 4.86
N GLU A 102 -22.84 -14.36 5.54
CA GLU A 102 -21.39 -14.16 5.56
C GLU A 102 -20.74 -14.14 4.16
N LYS A 103 -21.24 -14.96 3.23
CA LYS A 103 -20.73 -14.99 1.85
C LYS A 103 -21.04 -13.70 1.10
N ASP A 104 -22.23 -13.13 1.31
CA ASP A 104 -22.64 -11.86 0.74
C ASP A 104 -21.77 -10.73 1.30
N ILE A 105 -21.55 -10.70 2.61
CA ILE A 105 -20.69 -9.73 3.30
C ILE A 105 -19.25 -9.83 2.75
N GLN A 106 -18.72 -11.04 2.63
CA GLN A 106 -17.38 -11.24 2.08
C GLN A 106 -17.28 -10.74 0.65
N ARG A 107 -18.30 -11.00 -0.18
CA ARG A 107 -18.34 -10.51 -1.57
C ARG A 107 -18.40 -8.99 -1.64
N LEU A 108 -19.22 -8.36 -0.81
CA LEU A 108 -19.30 -6.91 -0.69
C LEU A 108 -17.96 -6.31 -0.25
N ARG A 109 -17.28 -6.94 0.71
CA ARG A 109 -15.97 -6.49 1.17
C ARG A 109 -14.92 -6.57 0.07
N VAL A 110 -14.89 -7.65 -0.72
CA VAL A 110 -14.01 -7.75 -1.89
C VAL A 110 -14.30 -6.64 -2.91
N LEU A 111 -15.57 -6.33 -3.17
CA LEU A 111 -15.93 -5.24 -4.08
C LEU A 111 -15.50 -3.87 -3.56
N GLN A 112 -15.73 -3.59 -2.26
CA GLN A 112 -15.25 -2.38 -1.61
C GLN A 112 -13.73 -2.25 -1.72
N GLU A 113 -13.02 -3.36 -1.51
CA GLU A 113 -11.57 -3.40 -1.58
C GLU A 113 -11.04 -3.20 -3.02
N GLN A 114 -11.75 -3.69 -4.03
CA GLN A 114 -11.44 -3.38 -5.41
C GLN A 114 -11.70 -1.90 -5.74
N ALA A 115 -12.80 -1.34 -5.23
CA ALA A 115 -13.14 0.07 -5.41
C ALA A 115 -12.05 1.00 -4.84
N LEU A 116 -11.44 0.65 -3.70
CA LEU A 116 -10.28 1.38 -3.17
C LEU A 116 -9.11 1.46 -4.18
N LEU A 117 -8.87 0.42 -4.98
CA LEU A 117 -7.78 0.41 -5.97
C LEU A 117 -8.15 1.13 -7.27
N HIS A 118 -9.42 1.09 -7.68
CA HIS A 118 -9.86 1.54 -9.02
C HIS A 118 -10.54 2.91 -9.02
N ASP A 119 -11.26 3.27 -7.96
CA ASP A 119 -12.11 4.46 -7.95
C ASP A 119 -11.36 5.70 -7.44
N ILE A 120 -10.30 5.49 -6.66
CA ILE A 120 -9.42 6.56 -6.17
C ILE A 120 -8.38 6.89 -7.26
N PRO A 121 -8.39 8.10 -7.86
CA PRO A 121 -7.49 8.44 -8.97
C PRO A 121 -6.00 8.23 -8.65
N GLN A 122 -5.59 8.56 -7.43
CA GLN A 122 -4.21 8.46 -6.97
C GLN A 122 -3.77 7.00 -6.81
N ASN A 123 -4.68 6.08 -6.45
CA ASN A 123 -4.35 4.67 -6.32
C ASN A 123 -4.16 3.99 -7.69
N LYS A 124 -4.64 4.59 -8.79
CA LYS A 124 -4.35 4.11 -10.15
C LYS A 124 -2.95 4.47 -10.64
N ASP A 125 -2.30 5.46 -10.03
CA ASP A 125 -0.98 5.92 -10.43
C ASP A 125 0.13 5.08 -9.76
N PRO A 126 0.95 4.33 -10.53
CA PRO A 126 2.09 3.59 -10.00
C PRO A 126 3.07 4.47 -9.21
N TRP A 127 3.27 5.72 -9.63
CA TRP A 127 4.18 6.63 -8.94
C TRP A 127 3.73 6.85 -7.49
N VAL A 128 2.42 6.98 -7.25
CA VAL A 128 1.86 7.16 -5.91
C VAL A 128 2.15 5.94 -5.04
N LYS A 129 1.79 4.73 -5.53
CA LYS A 129 2.01 3.47 -4.82
C LYS A 129 3.49 3.24 -4.45
N MET A 130 4.40 3.75 -5.27
CA MET A 130 5.85 3.62 -5.07
C MET A 130 6.50 4.77 -4.30
N ASN A 131 5.84 5.91 -4.07
CA ASN A 131 6.51 7.10 -3.54
C ASN A 131 5.74 7.88 -2.48
N ILE A 132 4.45 7.63 -2.27
CA ILE A 132 3.63 8.43 -1.36
C ILE A 132 4.16 8.33 0.08
N ARG A 133 4.29 9.49 0.74
CA ARG A 133 4.55 9.59 2.18
C ARG A 133 3.47 10.35 2.92
N SER A 134 2.94 11.40 2.30
CA SER A 134 1.95 12.29 2.91
C SER A 134 1.02 12.88 1.85
N VAL A 135 -0.08 13.50 2.30
CA VAL A 135 -1.00 14.32 1.50
C VAL A 135 -0.92 15.77 2.00
N LYS A 136 -0.69 16.70 1.07
CA LYS A 136 -0.58 18.14 1.36
C LYS A 136 -1.95 18.73 1.66
N LYS A 137 -1.97 19.92 2.29
CA LYS A 137 -3.20 20.70 2.54
C LYS A 137 -4.01 21.05 1.27
N ASN A 138 -3.37 21.04 0.09
CA ASN A 138 -4.03 21.24 -1.20
C ASN A 138 -4.43 19.93 -1.90
N ASN A 139 -4.60 18.84 -1.13
CA ASN A 139 -5.06 17.54 -1.60
C ASN A 139 -4.12 16.82 -2.58
N ARG A 140 -2.88 17.29 -2.73
CA ARG A 140 -1.86 16.63 -3.56
C ARG A 140 -1.03 15.66 -2.74
N VAL A 141 -0.82 14.47 -3.28
CA VAL A 141 0.15 13.50 -2.73
C VAL A 141 1.58 14.04 -2.80
N THR A 142 2.43 13.57 -1.90
CA THR A 142 3.84 13.97 -1.85
C THR A 142 4.75 12.86 -1.34
N LYS A 143 5.97 12.83 -1.86
CA LYS A 143 7.06 11.97 -1.38
C LYS A 143 7.82 12.55 -0.19
N HIS A 144 7.50 13.77 0.23
CA HIS A 144 8.17 14.44 1.35
C HIS A 144 7.47 14.11 2.67
N SER A 145 8.20 13.49 3.60
CA SER A 145 7.66 13.07 4.90
C SER A 145 7.32 14.23 5.84
N LYS A 146 7.98 15.38 5.70
CA LYS A 146 7.81 16.56 6.57
C LYS A 146 6.68 17.51 6.11
N ILE A 147 6.01 17.21 5.00
CA ILE A 147 5.03 18.12 4.40
C ILE A 147 3.68 17.40 4.28
N GLY A 148 2.66 17.93 4.96
CA GLY A 148 1.31 17.38 4.94
C GLY A 148 1.10 16.25 5.93
N THR A 149 -0.07 15.62 5.86
CA THR A 149 -0.49 14.55 6.76
C THR A 149 -0.01 13.20 6.22
N PRO A 150 0.69 12.37 7.01
CA PRO A 150 1.09 11.04 6.60
C PRO A 150 -0.08 10.21 6.09
N TRP A 151 0.08 9.55 4.94
CA TRP A 151 -1.01 8.76 4.34
C TRP A 151 -1.51 7.67 5.30
N SER A 152 -0.62 7.09 6.12
CA SER A 152 -0.96 6.03 7.07
C SER A 152 -1.84 6.51 8.22
N GLU A 153 -1.79 7.80 8.58
CA GLU A 153 -2.72 8.41 9.54
C GLU A 153 -4.09 8.62 8.92
N ILE A 154 -4.13 9.08 7.66
CA ILE A 154 -5.38 9.24 6.89
C ILE A 154 -6.06 7.88 6.73
N TRP A 155 -5.28 6.83 6.42
CA TRP A 155 -5.76 5.45 6.33
C TRP A 155 -6.36 4.98 7.65
N GLY A 156 -5.60 5.08 8.75
CA GLY A 156 -6.07 4.68 10.08
C GLY A 156 -7.36 5.39 10.50
N ALA A 157 -7.42 6.71 10.31
CA ALA A 157 -8.59 7.51 10.63
C ALA A 157 -9.83 7.11 9.82
N ALA A 158 -9.68 6.78 8.53
CA ALA A 158 -10.79 6.30 7.71
C ALA A 158 -11.29 4.92 8.18
N MET A 159 -10.37 3.99 8.47
CA MET A 159 -10.75 2.64 8.92
C MET A 159 -11.46 2.66 10.29
N GLU A 160 -11.16 3.62 11.16
CA GLU A 160 -11.90 3.82 12.43
C GLU A 160 -13.36 4.25 12.24
N THR A 161 -13.74 4.76 11.07
CA THR A 161 -15.11 5.17 10.78
C THR A 161 -15.98 4.05 10.20
N CYS A 162 -15.36 2.94 9.76
CA CYS A 162 -16.06 1.80 9.19
C CYS A 162 -16.80 1.00 10.27
N VAL A 163 -18.12 0.88 10.14
CA VAL A 163 -18.99 0.19 11.12
C VAL A 163 -19.64 -1.10 10.59
N GLY A 164 -19.27 -1.55 9.39
CA GLY A 164 -19.91 -2.65 8.68
C GLY A 164 -20.94 -2.18 7.66
N PHE A 165 -21.53 -3.12 6.92
CA PHE A 165 -22.45 -2.80 5.81
C PHE A 165 -23.90 -2.55 6.26
N GLY A 166 -24.21 -2.70 7.56
CA GLY A 166 -25.58 -2.55 8.08
C GLY A 166 -26.56 -3.62 7.60
N LEU A 167 -26.05 -4.70 6.99
CA LEU A 167 -26.81 -5.87 6.53
C LEU A 167 -26.71 -7.07 7.49
N GLU A 168 -25.84 -6.92 8.49
CA GLU A 168 -25.62 -7.89 9.55
C GLU A 168 -26.78 -7.72 10.53
N ALA A 169 -27.49 -8.81 10.78
CA ALA A 169 -28.83 -8.82 11.33
C ALA A 169 -29.07 -7.89 12.52
N TRP A 170 -30.27 -7.30 12.49
CA TRP A 170 -31.06 -6.87 13.64
C TRP A 170 -30.99 -7.97 14.71
N GLY A 171 -30.09 -7.81 15.68
CA GLY A 171 -29.75 -8.90 16.59
C GLY A 171 -29.34 -8.41 17.96
N ASP A 172 -28.61 -7.30 18.04
CA ASP A 172 -28.35 -6.63 19.30
C ASP A 172 -28.31 -5.12 19.06
N GLU A 173 -28.96 -4.40 19.96
CA GLU A 173 -28.87 -2.96 20.16
C GLU A 173 -27.41 -2.59 20.46
N TYR A 174 -26.55 -2.64 19.43
CA TYR A 174 -25.16 -2.27 19.52
C TYR A 174 -25.08 -0.76 19.52
N ASP A 175 -25.25 -0.21 20.72
CA ASP A 175 -24.93 1.14 21.16
C ASP A 175 -24.72 2.15 20.02
N LEU A 176 -25.83 2.50 19.35
CA LEU A 176 -25.92 3.67 18.47
C LEU A 176 -25.88 4.97 19.29
N MET A 177 -25.52 4.94 20.58
CA MET A 177 -25.00 6.14 21.23
C MET A 177 -23.58 6.39 20.73
N GLY A 178 -23.54 7.08 19.59
CA GLY A 178 -22.34 7.58 19.00
C GLY A 178 -21.40 8.18 20.04
N LYS A 179 -20.12 7.83 19.93
CA LYS A 179 -19.05 8.74 20.32
C LYS A 179 -19.34 10.08 19.64
N LYS A 180 -19.94 11.01 20.40
CA LYS A 180 -20.32 12.35 19.95
C LYS A 180 -19.22 12.91 19.04
N GLY A 181 -19.50 13.00 17.74
CA GLY A 181 -18.69 13.75 16.77
C GLY A 181 -17.95 12.97 15.68
N LYS A 182 -17.88 11.63 15.67
CA LYS A 182 -17.25 10.90 14.53
C LYS A 182 -18.30 10.41 13.52
N LYS A 183 -18.22 10.88 12.28
CA LYS A 183 -19.02 10.38 11.13
C LYS A 183 -18.75 8.88 10.95
N SER A 184 -19.78 8.03 10.97
CA SER A 184 -19.69 6.60 10.66
C SER A 184 -19.90 6.34 9.16
N LEU A 185 -19.21 5.34 8.62
CA LEU A 185 -19.25 4.95 7.21
C LEU A 185 -19.69 3.49 7.05
N PRO A 186 -20.54 3.18 6.06
CA PRO A 186 -21.05 1.83 5.81
C PRO A 186 -20.01 0.97 5.07
N CYS A 187 -18.85 0.78 5.71
CA CYS A 187 -17.71 0.06 5.17
C CYS A 187 -17.14 -0.93 6.19
N ARG A 188 -16.32 -1.85 5.71
CA ARG A 188 -15.47 -2.72 6.53
C ARG A 188 -14.00 -2.26 6.44
N PRO A 189 -13.21 -2.32 7.52
CA PRO A 189 -11.83 -1.86 7.49
C PRO A 189 -10.91 -2.81 6.69
N SER A 190 -9.79 -2.30 6.20
CA SER A 190 -8.75 -3.08 5.51
C SER A 190 -7.35 -2.63 5.96
N THR A 191 -6.37 -3.53 5.91
CA THR A 191 -4.98 -3.27 6.36
C THR A 191 -4.05 -2.99 5.19
N VAL A 192 -3.12 -2.05 5.33
CA VAL A 192 -2.04 -1.83 4.35
C VAL A 192 -0.69 -2.20 4.95
N VAL A 193 0.00 -3.16 4.36
CA VAL A 193 1.38 -3.53 4.69
C VAL A 193 2.31 -2.88 3.66
N TYR A 194 3.36 -2.21 4.13
CA TYR A 194 4.27 -1.43 3.27
C TYR A 194 5.73 -1.50 3.70
N GLY A 195 6.63 -1.06 2.81
CA GLY A 195 8.07 -1.04 3.02
C GLY A 195 8.79 -0.08 2.07
N HIS A 196 8.91 1.19 2.48
CA HIS A 196 9.50 2.29 1.68
C HIS A 196 10.25 3.35 2.51
N ALA A 197 9.88 3.49 3.77
CA ALA A 197 10.32 4.60 4.62
C ALA A 197 11.21 4.12 5.75
N ALA A 198 12.36 3.53 5.43
CA ALA A 198 13.39 3.04 6.37
C ALA A 198 13.69 4.01 7.52
N SER A 199 13.63 5.31 7.28
CA SER A 199 13.81 6.35 8.31
C SER A 199 12.80 6.28 9.47
N ARG A 200 11.62 5.67 9.26
CA ARG A 200 10.60 5.45 10.29
C ARG A 200 10.82 4.15 11.08
N GLY A 201 11.68 3.26 10.61
CA GLY A 201 11.84 1.93 11.19
C GLY A 201 10.55 1.12 11.13
N LEU A 202 10.33 0.30 12.15
CA LEU A 202 9.13 -0.52 12.29
C LEU A 202 7.95 0.39 12.67
N ASP A 203 7.00 0.60 11.74
CA ASP A 203 5.89 1.56 11.86
C ASP A 203 4.56 0.81 11.97
N ILE A 204 4.21 0.39 13.19
CA ILE A 204 3.02 -0.43 13.47
C ILE A 204 1.86 0.46 13.89
N LYS A 205 0.78 0.44 13.10
CA LYS A 205 -0.53 1.02 13.43
C LYS A 205 -1.62 -0.03 13.25
N ARG A 206 -2.81 0.21 13.82
CA ARG A 206 -3.93 -0.76 13.78
C ARG A 206 -4.29 -1.25 12.36
N TRP A 207 -4.25 -0.34 11.38
CA TRP A 207 -4.66 -0.61 9.99
C TRP A 207 -3.56 -0.35 8.96
N SER A 208 -2.32 -0.10 9.40
CA SER A 208 -1.18 0.09 8.50
C SER A 208 0.11 -0.37 9.17
N ILE A 209 0.91 -1.19 8.49
CA ILE A 209 2.10 -1.82 9.05
C ILE A 209 3.29 -1.59 8.10
N GLY A 210 4.24 -0.77 8.54
CA GLY A 210 5.50 -0.52 7.85
C GLY A 210 6.60 -1.49 8.31
N THR A 211 7.13 -2.28 7.38
CA THR A 211 8.14 -3.33 7.63
C THR A 211 9.55 -2.95 7.17
N ASP A 212 9.72 -1.81 6.51
CA ASP A 212 11.03 -1.30 6.09
C ASP A 212 11.80 -0.75 7.29
N THR A 213 12.59 -1.63 7.91
CA THR A 213 13.47 -1.35 9.03
C THR A 213 14.89 -0.97 8.60
N GLY A 214 15.16 -0.85 7.29
CA GLY A 214 16.40 -0.31 6.76
C GLY A 214 17.59 -1.27 6.77
N CYS A 215 17.40 -2.53 6.39
CA CYS A 215 18.45 -3.55 6.31
C CYS A 215 19.70 -3.08 5.53
N VAL A 216 19.51 -2.41 4.39
CA VAL A 216 20.59 -1.85 3.56
C VAL A 216 21.48 -0.83 4.29
N TYR A 217 21.00 -0.29 5.42
CA TYR A 217 21.73 0.64 6.27
C TYR A 217 22.36 -0.07 7.50
N GLY A 218 22.53 -1.39 7.46
CA GLY A 218 23.07 -2.19 8.57
C GLY A 218 22.14 -2.27 9.78
N ARG A 219 20.83 -2.04 9.58
CA ARG A 219 19.83 -2.13 10.65
C ARG A 219 19.27 -3.54 10.75
N ARG A 220 18.02 -3.74 10.37
CA ARG A 220 17.32 -5.01 10.48
C ARG A 220 16.51 -5.31 9.23
N LEU A 221 16.24 -6.59 9.01
CA LEU A 221 15.26 -7.09 8.04
C LEU A 221 14.06 -7.59 8.83
N SER A 222 12.88 -7.01 8.59
CA SER A 222 11.65 -7.35 9.31
C SER A 222 10.60 -7.95 8.38
N ALA A 223 9.86 -8.93 8.90
CA ALA A 223 8.75 -9.59 8.23
C ALA A 223 7.52 -9.63 9.13
N LEU A 224 6.34 -9.47 8.52
CA LEU A 224 5.05 -9.72 9.17
C LEU A 224 4.58 -11.12 8.80
N VAL A 225 4.39 -11.97 9.81
CA VAL A 225 3.86 -13.33 9.68
C VAL A 225 2.40 -13.34 10.08
N LEU A 226 1.53 -13.77 9.16
CA LEU A 226 0.08 -13.91 9.37
C LEU A 226 -0.29 -15.39 9.46
N GLY A 227 -1.01 -15.80 10.49
CA GLY A 227 -1.47 -17.19 10.64
C GLY A 227 -2.11 -17.49 11.99
N SER A 228 -2.84 -18.60 12.08
CA SER A 228 -3.34 -19.13 13.34
C SER A 228 -2.18 -19.53 14.25
N SER A 229 -2.25 -19.17 15.52
CA SER A 229 -1.28 -19.56 16.56
C SER A 229 -1.05 -21.06 16.67
N SER A 230 -1.96 -21.89 16.12
CA SER A 230 -1.96 -23.34 16.18
C SER A 230 -1.00 -24.07 15.23
N ASN A 231 -0.48 -23.43 14.16
CA ASN A 231 0.36 -24.11 13.15
C ASN A 231 1.82 -23.64 13.09
N LEU A 232 2.25 -22.77 14.01
CA LEU A 232 3.66 -22.41 14.09
C LEU A 232 4.45 -23.50 14.84
N PRO A 233 5.66 -23.88 14.36
CA PRO A 233 6.59 -24.72 15.10
C PRO A 233 6.77 -24.21 16.52
N SER A 234 6.85 -25.12 17.49
CA SER A 234 7.00 -24.81 18.92
C SER A 234 8.17 -23.85 19.20
N SER A 235 9.23 -23.90 18.38
CA SER A 235 10.40 -23.02 18.44
C SER A 235 10.09 -21.52 18.23
N LEU A 236 8.98 -21.16 17.56
CA LEU A 236 8.53 -19.77 17.38
C LEU A 236 7.44 -19.37 18.38
N ARG A 237 7.01 -20.27 19.28
CA ARG A 237 6.05 -19.99 20.35
C ARG A 237 6.74 -19.62 21.67
N GLU A 238 7.96 -20.10 21.86
CA GLU A 238 8.76 -19.91 23.09
C GLU A 238 9.96 -18.95 22.87
N ALA A 239 9.98 -18.24 21.75
CA ALA A 239 11.04 -17.30 21.43
C ALA A 239 10.82 -15.95 22.14
N ASP A 240 10.85 -15.98 23.47
CA ASP A 240 10.98 -14.77 24.28
C ASP A 240 12.44 -14.31 24.39
N ASN A 241 13.45 -15.13 24.08
CA ASN A 241 14.86 -14.73 23.91
C ASN A 241 15.69 -15.85 23.26
N PHE A 242 15.74 -15.91 21.92
CA PHE A 242 16.80 -16.67 21.23
C PHE A 242 17.65 -15.65 20.45
N ASP A 243 18.85 -15.40 20.98
CA ASP A 243 19.88 -14.46 20.50
C ASP A 243 19.46 -12.98 20.42
N ASP A 244 20.41 -12.07 20.69
CA ASP A 244 20.28 -10.61 20.43
C ASP A 244 19.91 -10.28 18.97
N ASP A 245 19.85 -11.28 18.10
CA ASP A 245 19.66 -11.18 16.68
C ASP A 245 18.20 -11.32 16.23
N ILE A 246 17.31 -12.00 16.96
CA ILE A 246 15.92 -12.22 16.55
C ILE A 246 14.95 -11.55 17.52
N SER A 247 14.11 -10.64 17.03
CA SER A 247 13.03 -10.03 17.83
C SER A 247 11.66 -10.48 17.36
N LEU A 248 10.79 -10.87 18.30
CA LEU A 248 9.41 -11.27 18.06
C LEU A 248 8.43 -10.34 18.76
N GLN A 249 7.41 -9.86 18.03
CA GLN A 249 6.35 -9.02 18.59
C GLN A 249 4.98 -9.44 18.04
N SER A 250 4.06 -9.85 18.92
CA SER A 250 2.67 -10.10 18.52
C SER A 250 1.87 -8.81 18.39
N LEU A 251 0.97 -8.72 17.41
CA LEU A 251 0.06 -7.59 17.24
C LEU A 251 -1.34 -8.04 16.77
N PRO A 252 -2.39 -7.29 17.12
CA PRO A 252 -3.73 -7.56 16.62
C PRO A 252 -3.81 -7.23 15.12
N TYR A 253 -4.42 -8.11 14.32
CA TYR A 253 -4.41 -8.01 12.85
C TYR A 253 -5.79 -8.26 12.25
N GLY A 254 -6.19 -7.47 11.25
CA GLY A 254 -7.52 -7.60 10.66
C GLY A 254 -8.62 -7.37 11.70
N ASP A 255 -9.77 -8.03 11.52
CA ASP A 255 -10.92 -7.86 12.41
C ASP A 255 -10.66 -8.50 13.78
N ASP A 256 -10.26 -9.78 13.80
CA ASP A 256 -10.11 -10.63 14.99
C ASP A 256 -8.80 -11.45 15.01
N GLY A 257 -7.96 -11.31 13.97
CA GLY A 257 -6.72 -12.06 13.80
C GLY A 257 -5.55 -11.56 14.64
N ARG A 258 -4.43 -12.29 14.55
CA ARG A 258 -3.14 -11.90 15.13
C ARG A 258 -2.03 -12.04 14.10
N GLY A 259 -1.12 -11.08 14.10
CA GLY A 259 0.13 -11.12 13.36
C GLY A 259 1.32 -11.18 14.29
N ARG A 260 2.48 -11.57 13.76
CA ARG A 260 3.77 -11.49 14.47
C ARG A 260 4.80 -10.80 13.59
N ILE A 261 5.53 -9.84 14.17
CA ILE A 261 6.74 -9.32 13.54
C ILE A 261 7.90 -10.23 13.94
N VAL A 262 8.66 -10.65 12.94
CA VAL A 262 9.97 -11.29 13.10
C VAL A 262 10.99 -10.34 12.49
N SER A 263 12.10 -10.11 13.18
CA SER A 263 13.16 -9.24 12.67
C SER A 263 14.53 -9.83 12.96
N VAL A 264 15.43 -9.77 11.99
CA VAL A 264 16.83 -10.21 12.09
C VAL A 264 17.80 -9.05 11.88
N LYS A 265 18.99 -9.06 12.49
CA LYS A 265 20.02 -8.04 12.18
C LYS A 265 20.53 -8.22 10.75
N CYS A 266 20.90 -7.11 10.14
CA CYS A 266 21.61 -7.09 8.86
C CYS A 266 23.08 -6.75 9.09
N HIS A 267 23.95 -7.31 8.25
CA HIS A 267 25.39 -7.06 8.24
C HIS A 267 25.78 -6.16 7.07
#